data_AF-A0AA97ELG8-F1
#
_entry.id   AF-A0AA97ELG8-F1
#
_cell.length_a   1.000
_cell.length_b   1.000
_cell.length_c   1.000
_cell.angle_alpha   90.00
_cell.angle_beta   90.00
_cell.angle_gamma   90.00
#
_symmetry.space_group_name_H-M   'P 1'
#
loop_
_entity.id
_entity.type
_entity.pdbx_description
1 polymer ?
#
loop_
_entity_poly.entity_id
_entity_poly.type
_entity_poly.pdbx_seq_one_letter_code
_entity_poly.pdbx_strand_id
1 'polypeptide(L)'
;MEEIAWGQWFFSFDTPKDWANINVQKETTLHNIDGIHGYNENLRLLFGLAGLMGIFLGRFKLFKSIGVPKVLFFWFFIVFLHSLVDVLTKMDDNKQVMQRISELIEMFIGVSAFLYLYLNYRSIKINAE
;
A
#
# COMPACT_ATOMS: atom_id res chain seq x y z
N MET A 1 -14.28 -10.52 -8.32
CA MET A 1 -14.73 -9.12 -8.17
C MET A 1 -13.56 -8.41 -7.53
N GLU A 2 -12.96 -7.47 -8.25
CA GLU A 2 -11.94 -6.56 -7.69
C GLU A 2 -12.63 -5.54 -6.77
N GLU A 3 -11.88 -4.71 -6.05
CA GLU A 3 -12.39 -3.76 -5.06
C GLU A 3 -13.59 -2.94 -5.57
N ILE A 4 -14.58 -2.68 -4.71
CA ILE A 4 -15.76 -1.88 -5.06
C ILE A 4 -15.51 -0.42 -4.69
N ALA A 5 -15.80 0.52 -5.59
CA ALA A 5 -15.82 1.95 -5.29
C ALA A 5 -16.96 2.34 -4.32
N TRP A 6 -16.78 2.10 -3.02
CA TRP A 6 -17.76 2.37 -1.95
C TRP A 6 -18.34 3.79 -1.98
N GLY A 7 -17.51 4.80 -2.29
CA GLY A 7 -17.98 6.18 -2.41
C GLY A 7 -18.99 6.38 -3.53
N GLN A 8 -18.75 5.76 -4.70
CA GLN A 8 -19.70 5.80 -5.81
C GLN A 8 -21.00 5.09 -5.47
N TRP A 9 -20.91 3.95 -4.78
CA TRP A 9 -22.09 3.22 -4.31
C TRP A 9 -22.91 4.02 -3.30
N PHE A 10 -22.25 4.60 -2.29
CA PHE A 10 -22.93 5.33 -1.22
C PHE A 10 -23.56 6.65 -1.70
N PHE A 11 -22.85 7.39 -2.57
CA PHE A 11 -23.30 8.69 -3.06
C PHE A 11 -23.99 8.63 -4.42
N SER A 12 -24.09 7.44 -5.03
CA SER A 12 -24.79 7.18 -6.29
C SER A 12 -24.39 8.13 -7.43
N PHE A 13 -23.08 8.40 -7.57
CA PHE A 13 -22.57 9.20 -8.68
C PHE A 13 -21.87 8.35 -9.73
N ASP A 14 -22.06 8.72 -11.00
CA ASP A 14 -21.43 8.07 -12.13
C ASP A 14 -19.96 8.48 -12.27
N THR A 15 -19.16 7.58 -12.83
CA THR A 15 -17.79 7.88 -13.23
C THR A 15 -17.79 8.88 -14.39
N PRO A 16 -17.10 10.04 -14.29
CA PRO A 16 -16.99 11.00 -15.38
C PRO A 16 -16.46 10.34 -16.67
N LYS A 17 -16.98 10.75 -17.83
CA LYS A 17 -16.67 10.10 -19.13
C LYS A 17 -15.17 9.99 -19.39
N ASP A 18 -14.42 11.07 -19.17
CA ASP A 18 -12.98 11.10 -19.41
C ASP A 18 -12.23 10.13 -18.49
N TRP A 19 -12.72 9.95 -17.26
CA TRP A 19 -12.16 9.01 -16.29
C TRP A 19 -12.52 7.56 -16.63
N ALA A 20 -13.77 7.31 -17.01
CA ALA A 20 -14.25 5.99 -17.42
C ALA A 20 -13.53 5.45 -18.67
N ASN A 21 -13.02 6.34 -19.53
CA ASN A 21 -12.27 5.96 -20.72
C ASN A 21 -10.87 5.42 -20.41
N ILE A 22 -10.28 5.80 -19.28
CA ILE A 22 -8.91 5.38 -18.88
C ILE A 22 -8.92 4.39 -17.71
N ASN A 23 -10.11 4.07 -17.18
CA ASN A 23 -10.28 3.21 -16.01
C ASN A 23 -10.89 1.87 -16.43
N VAL A 24 -10.16 0.79 -16.20
CA VAL A 24 -10.53 -0.56 -16.68
C VAL A 24 -11.85 -1.06 -16.09
N GLN A 25 -12.22 -0.57 -14.90
CA GLN A 25 -13.45 -0.95 -14.19
C GLN A 25 -14.56 0.08 -14.31
N LYS A 26 -14.33 1.19 -15.01
CA LYS A 26 -15.25 2.33 -15.10
C LYS A 26 -15.62 2.89 -13.71
N GLU A 27 -14.70 2.83 -12.76
CA GLU A 27 -14.83 3.43 -11.43
C GLU A 27 -14.02 4.72 -11.33
N THR A 28 -14.23 5.52 -10.28
CA THR A 28 -13.43 6.72 -9.98
C THR A 28 -12.17 6.43 -9.15
N THR A 29 -11.74 5.18 -9.10
CA THR A 29 -10.56 4.74 -8.35
C THR A 29 -9.27 4.91 -9.18
N LEU A 30 -8.18 5.31 -8.52
CA LEU A 30 -6.90 5.58 -9.19
C LEU A 30 -6.18 4.30 -9.62
N HIS A 31 -6.24 3.23 -8.83
CA HIS A 31 -5.51 1.99 -9.08
C HIS A 31 -6.06 1.20 -10.28
N ASN A 32 -7.26 1.55 -10.76
CA ASN A 32 -7.90 0.99 -11.93
C ASN A 32 -7.55 1.72 -13.24
N ILE A 33 -6.70 2.74 -13.18
CA ILE A 33 -6.25 3.45 -14.39
C ILE A 33 -5.27 2.56 -15.18
N ASP A 34 -5.42 2.55 -16.50
CA ASP A 34 -4.51 1.89 -17.44
C ASP A 34 -3.06 2.35 -17.22
N GLY A 35 -2.16 1.39 -17.01
CA GLY A 35 -0.74 1.63 -16.71
C GLY A 35 -0.39 1.63 -15.21
N ILE A 36 -1.37 1.75 -14.32
CA ILE A 36 -1.20 1.46 -12.87
C ILE A 36 -1.78 0.07 -12.55
N HIS A 37 -2.93 -0.24 -13.13
CA HIS A 37 -3.59 -1.53 -13.00
C HIS A 37 -2.65 -2.67 -13.41
N GLY A 38 -2.54 -3.70 -12.55
CA GLY A 38 -1.64 -4.85 -12.76
C GLY A 38 -0.20 -4.70 -12.27
N TYR A 39 0.22 -3.51 -11.79
CA TYR A 39 1.56 -3.32 -11.18
C TYR A 39 1.58 -3.43 -9.65
N ASN A 40 0.44 -3.73 -9.03
CA ASN A 40 0.27 -3.73 -7.57
C ASN A 40 1.28 -4.62 -6.86
N GLU A 41 1.56 -5.83 -7.35
CA GLU A 41 2.53 -6.77 -6.74
C GLU A 41 3.91 -6.14 -6.53
N ASN A 42 4.46 -5.51 -7.58
CA ASN A 42 5.78 -4.89 -7.55
C ASN A 42 5.81 -3.65 -6.64
N LEU A 43 4.75 -2.85 -6.66
CA LEU A 43 4.61 -1.68 -5.79
C LEU A 43 4.52 -2.07 -4.31
N ARG A 44 3.75 -3.12 -4.00
CA ARG A 44 3.62 -3.67 -2.64
C ARG A 44 4.97 -4.22 -2.14
N LEU A 45 5.71 -4.93 -2.99
CA LEU A 45 7.05 -5.42 -2.68
C LEU A 45 8.03 -4.27 -2.40
N LEU A 46 8.06 -3.26 -3.28
CA LEU A 46 8.89 -2.07 -3.10
C LEU A 46 8.54 -1.32 -1.82
N PHE A 47 7.25 -1.18 -1.50
CA PHE A 47 6.78 -0.55 -0.28
C PHE A 47 7.26 -1.28 0.98
N GLY A 48 7.10 -2.61 1.02
CA GLY A 48 7.58 -3.45 2.11
C GLY A 48 9.10 -3.34 2.31
N LEU A 49 9.86 -3.43 1.21
CA LEU A 49 11.31 -3.29 1.23
C LEU A 49 11.76 -1.89 1.68
N ALA A 50 11.15 -0.83 1.15
CA ALA A 50 11.46 0.55 1.50
C ALA A 50 11.19 0.83 2.99
N GLY A 51 10.11 0.28 3.55
CA GLY A 51 9.82 0.39 4.98
C GLY A 51 10.88 -0.30 5.85
N LEU A 52 11.29 -1.52 5.50
CA LEU A 52 12.38 -2.23 6.20
C LEU A 52 13.71 -1.48 6.11
N MET A 53 14.05 -0.98 4.91
CA MET A 53 15.21 -0.11 4.72
C MET A 53 15.10 1.17 5.54
N GLY A 54 13.92 1.79 5.62
CA GLY A 54 13.68 2.98 6.43
C GLY A 54 13.87 2.75 7.93
N ILE A 55 13.57 1.55 8.44
CA ILE A 55 13.86 1.16 9.83
C ILE A 55 15.37 1.01 10.05
N PHE A 56 16.06 0.38 9.10
CA PHE A 56 17.51 0.23 9.15
C PHE A 56 18.23 1.59 9.07
N LEU A 57 17.86 2.42 8.10
CA LEU A 57 18.44 3.74 7.87
C LEU A 57 18.13 4.72 9.00
N GLY A 58 16.97 4.60 9.66
CA GLY A 58 16.61 5.41 10.83
C GLY A 58 17.56 5.26 12.03
N ARG A 59 18.52 4.31 12.00
CA ARG A 59 19.60 4.19 12.98
C ARG A 59 20.70 5.24 12.80
N PHE A 60 20.84 5.80 11.60
CA PHE A 60 21.84 6.82 11.31
C PHE A 60 21.29 8.22 11.62
N LYS A 61 22.14 9.09 12.20
CA LYS A 61 21.75 10.46 12.57
C LYS A 61 21.16 11.25 11.40
N LEU A 62 21.69 11.06 10.19
CA LEU A 62 21.24 11.74 8.97
C LEU A 62 19.77 11.47 8.62
N PHE A 63 19.27 10.27 8.91
CA PHE A 63 17.92 9.85 8.54
C PHE A 63 16.95 9.80 9.73
N LYS A 64 17.37 10.26 10.92
CA LYS A 64 16.57 10.14 12.14
C LYS A 64 15.21 10.86 12.04
N SER A 65 15.12 11.94 11.27
CA SER A 65 13.89 12.72 11.08
C SER A 65 12.85 12.07 10.15
N ILE A 66 13.29 11.19 9.25
CA ILE A 66 12.43 10.52 8.25
C ILE A 66 12.39 9.00 8.41
N GLY A 67 13.16 8.48 9.37
CA GLY A 67 13.29 7.06 9.64
C GLY A 67 11.97 6.43 10.04
N VAL A 68 11.80 5.16 9.69
CA VAL A 68 10.57 4.44 10.03
C VAL A 68 10.63 4.00 11.49
N PRO A 69 9.58 4.26 12.30
CA PRO A 69 9.50 3.81 13.69
C PRO A 69 9.62 2.28 13.80
N LYS A 70 10.45 1.79 14.72
CA LYS A 70 10.72 0.34 14.89
C LYS A 70 9.48 -0.50 15.17
N VAL A 71 8.43 0.09 15.76
CA VAL A 71 7.13 -0.57 16.00
C VAL A 71 6.46 -1.04 14.71
N LEU A 72 6.79 -0.43 13.56
CA LEU A 72 6.24 -0.80 12.26
C LEU A 72 6.99 -1.97 11.58
N PHE A 73 8.01 -2.55 12.23
CA PHE A 73 8.80 -3.63 11.65
C PHE A 73 7.94 -4.79 11.13
N PHE A 74 7.05 -5.33 11.98
CA PHE A 74 6.22 -6.48 11.60
C PHE A 74 5.24 -6.14 10.47
N TRP A 75 4.77 -4.89 10.39
CA TRP A 75 3.90 -4.44 9.29
C TRP A 75 4.61 -4.54 7.95
N PHE A 76 5.77 -3.90 7.83
CA PHE A 76 6.55 -3.91 6.59
C PHE A 76 7.13 -5.29 6.27
N PHE A 77 7.48 -6.09 7.29
CA PHE A 77 7.97 -7.44 7.10
C PHE A 77 6.89 -8.37 6.52
N ILE A 78 5.65 -8.31 7.03
CA ILE A 78 4.53 -9.09 6.50
C ILE A 78 4.22 -8.67 5.05
N VAL A 79 4.16 -7.36 4.78
CA VAL A 79 3.94 -6.84 3.41
C VAL A 79 5.03 -7.32 2.46
N PHE A 80 6.30 -7.23 2.87
CA PHE A 80 7.44 -7.67 2.06
C PHE A 80 7.38 -9.18 1.77
N LEU A 81 7.21 -10.02 2.79
CA LEU A 81 7.18 -11.48 2.61
C LEU A 81 6.03 -11.91 1.71
N HIS A 82 4.83 -11.39 1.96
CA HIS A 82 3.68 -11.73 1.13
C HIS A 82 3.89 -11.30 -0.32
N SER A 83 4.31 -10.05 -0.55
CA SER A 83 4.51 -9.54 -1.91
C SER A 83 5.66 -10.26 -2.62
N LEU A 84 6.67 -10.74 -1.88
CA LEU A 84 7.74 -11.55 -2.43
C LEU A 84 7.22 -12.90 -2.90
N VAL A 85 6.37 -13.56 -2.09
CA VAL A 85 5.70 -14.80 -2.50
C VAL A 85 4.87 -14.54 -3.75
N ASP A 86 4.01 -13.52 -3.73
CA ASP A 86 3.11 -13.18 -4.85
C ASP A 86 3.88 -12.96 -6.18
N VAL A 87 4.99 -12.22 -6.14
CA VAL A 87 5.86 -12.02 -7.31
C VAL A 87 6.53 -13.31 -7.78
N LEU A 88 6.94 -14.19 -6.86
CA LEU A 88 7.61 -15.45 -7.18
C LEU A 88 6.63 -16.53 -7.66
N THR A 89 5.39 -16.54 -7.15
CA THR A 89 4.39 -17.58 -7.39
C THR A 89 3.36 -17.17 -8.42
N LYS A 90 3.72 -16.32 -9.40
CA LYS A 90 2.86 -15.85 -10.51
C LYS A 90 2.08 -16.93 -11.30
N MET A 91 2.19 -18.21 -10.95
CA MET A 91 1.67 -19.38 -11.65
C MET A 91 1.01 -20.43 -10.72
N ASP A 92 0.19 -20.04 -9.74
CA ASP A 92 -0.55 -21.02 -8.92
C ASP A 92 -2.08 -20.95 -9.05
N ASP A 93 -2.74 -22.11 -9.02
CA ASP A 93 -4.16 -22.34 -9.35
C ASP A 93 -5.12 -21.83 -8.27
N ASN A 94 -4.63 -21.50 -7.07
CA ASN A 94 -5.45 -21.14 -5.92
C ASN A 94 -5.73 -19.63 -5.82
N LYS A 95 -6.17 -19.04 -6.94
CA LYS A 95 -6.30 -17.59 -7.16
C LYS A 95 -7.16 -16.87 -6.11
N GLN A 96 -8.20 -17.53 -5.58
CA GLN A 96 -9.15 -16.86 -4.68
C GLN A 96 -8.59 -16.60 -3.27
N VAL A 97 -7.82 -17.54 -2.70
CA VAL A 97 -7.21 -17.34 -1.37
C VAL A 97 -6.11 -16.28 -1.47
N MET A 98 -5.26 -16.38 -2.49
CA MET A 98 -4.18 -15.42 -2.72
C MET A 98 -4.73 -14.00 -2.93
N GLN A 99 -5.84 -13.87 -3.65
CA GLN A 99 -6.52 -12.57 -3.84
C GLN A 99 -6.99 -11.98 -2.50
N ARG A 100 -7.64 -12.77 -1.63
CA ARG A 100 -8.12 -12.25 -0.33
C ARG A 100 -6.98 -11.83 0.59
N ILE A 101 -5.87 -12.57 0.59
CA ILE A 101 -4.69 -12.18 1.39
C ILE A 101 -4.05 -10.93 0.77
N SER A 102 -4.03 -10.81 -0.55
CA SER A 102 -3.57 -9.59 -1.24
C SER A 102 -4.37 -8.34 -0.84
N GLU A 103 -5.70 -8.43 -0.81
CA GLU A 103 -6.58 -7.33 -0.34
C GLU A 103 -6.26 -6.94 1.12
N LEU A 104 -6.04 -7.93 2.00
CA LEU A 104 -5.62 -7.68 3.38
C LEU A 104 -4.26 -6.96 3.47
N ILE A 105 -3.32 -7.32 2.60
CA ILE A 105 -1.99 -6.72 2.53
C ILE A 105 -2.08 -5.27 2.05
N GLU A 106 -2.97 -4.96 1.10
CA GLU A 106 -3.24 -3.60 0.66
C GLU A 106 -3.80 -2.73 1.80
N MET A 107 -4.68 -3.28 2.63
CA MET A 107 -5.12 -2.61 3.87
C MET A 107 -3.95 -2.37 4.83
N PHE A 108 -3.05 -3.34 5.01
CA PHE A 108 -1.87 -3.19 5.87
C PHE A 108 -0.93 -2.08 5.39
N ILE A 109 -0.79 -1.91 4.07
CA ILE A 109 -0.05 -0.81 3.46
C ILE A 109 -0.68 0.53 3.84
N GLY A 110 -1.99 0.69 3.68
CA GLY A 110 -2.70 1.91 4.06
C GLY A 110 -2.52 2.26 5.55
N VAL A 111 -2.72 1.29 6.44
CA VAL A 111 -2.59 1.48 7.89
C VAL A 111 -1.14 1.80 8.29
N SER A 112 -0.17 1.06 7.75
CA SER A 112 1.25 1.29 8.08
C SER A 112 1.75 2.63 7.55
N ALA A 113 1.31 3.08 6.38
CA ALA A 113 1.60 4.42 5.85
C ALA A 113 1.03 5.51 6.77
N PHE A 114 -0.23 5.37 7.20
CA PHE A 114 -0.84 6.31 8.14
C PHE A 114 -0.09 6.35 9.47
N LEU A 115 0.23 5.19 10.05
CA LEU A 115 0.97 5.12 11.31
C LEU A 115 2.39 5.69 11.18
N TYR A 116 3.06 5.47 10.04
CA TYR A 116 4.36 6.07 9.75
C TYR A 116 4.30 7.59 9.81
N LEU A 117 3.32 8.20 9.13
CA LEU A 117 3.13 9.65 9.13
C LEU A 117 2.79 10.17 10.52
N TYR A 118 1.83 9.52 11.21
CA TYR A 118 1.39 9.93 12.54
C TYR A 118 2.51 9.88 13.58
N LEU A 119 3.29 8.79 13.61
CA LEU A 119 4.38 8.62 14.57
C LEU A 119 5.55 9.57 14.29
N ASN A 120 5.89 9.81 13.02
CA ASN A 120 6.91 10.81 12.68
C ASN A 120 6.46 12.23 13.02
N TYR A 121 5.20 12.58 12.75
CA TYR A 121 4.65 13.87 13.16
C TYR A 121 4.78 14.09 14.68
N ARG A 122 4.40 13.09 15.49
CA ARG A 122 4.56 13.17 16.95
C ARG A 122 6.02 13.29 17.38
N SER A 123 6.92 12.53 16.76
CA SER A 123 8.35 12.60 17.04
C SER A 123 8.91 13.99 16.77
N ILE A 124 8.56 14.60 15.63
CA ILE A 124 9.02 15.95 15.27
C ILE A 124 8.48 16.99 16.25
N LYS A 125 7.19 16.93 16.60
CA LYS A 125 6.58 17.87 17.54
C LYS A 125 7.23 17.82 18.92
N ILE A 126 7.50 16.63 19.46
CA ILE A 126 8.15 16.45 20.77
C ILE A 126 9.57 17.00 20.78
N ASN A 127 10.31 16.89 19.67
CA ASN A 127 11.68 17.40 19.59
C ASN A 127 11.78 18.92 19.32
N ALA A 128 10.65 19.58 19.06
CA ALA A 128 10.57 21.03 18.80
C ALA A 128 10.20 21.85 20.04
N GLU A 129 9.71 21.20 21.11
CA GLU A 129 9.43 21.75 22.44
C GLU A 129 10.65 21.58 23.36
#